data_AF-A0A9X3SWS9-F1
#
_entry.id   AF-A0A9X3SWS9-F1
#
_cell.length_a   1.000
_cell.length_b   1.000
_cell.length_c   1.000
_cell.angle_alpha   90.00
_cell.angle_beta   90.00
_cell.angle_gamma   90.00
#
_symmetry.space_group_name_H-M   'P 1'
#
loop_
_entity.id
_entity.type
_entity.pdbx_description
1 polymer ?
#
loop_
_entity_poly.entity_id
_entity_poly.type
_entity_poly.pdbx_seq_one_letter_code
_entity_poly.pdbx_strand_id
1 'polypeptide(L)'
;MTKPLLRSRGWTDSAVRDFLPEPEGLKPNPRFAAGGAPMPVWRPVTVEAVEATPEWQDWLERSLRRRRTTLEALAESDDPDFRARLEAVRAAIESAREVRSGGGRAVDRT
;
A
#
# COMPACT_ATOMS: atom_id res chain seq x y z
N MET A 1 -1.34 -2.74 4.06
CA MET A 1 -0.77 -1.39 4.03
C MET A 1 0.68 -1.46 3.63
N THR A 2 1.04 -0.80 2.53
CA THR A 2 2.42 -0.63 2.05
C THR A 2 2.93 0.74 2.51
N LYS A 3 4.26 0.97 2.46
CA LYS A 3 4.83 2.29 2.81
C LYS A 3 4.19 3.49 2.08
N PRO A 4 3.90 3.44 0.76
CA PRO A 4 3.17 4.54 0.09
C PRO A 4 1.81 4.83 0.71
N LEU A 5 0.98 3.80 0.94
CA LEU A 5 -0.34 3.97 1.58
C LEU A 5 -0.24 4.47 3.03
N LEU A 6 0.84 4.12 3.73
CA LEU A 6 1.10 4.67 5.07
C LEU A 6 1.46 6.16 4.99
N ARG A 7 2.23 6.60 3.99
CA ARG A 7 2.62 8.00 3.83
C ARG A 7 1.44 8.93 3.59
N SER A 8 0.44 8.51 2.80
CA SER A 8 -0.79 9.30 2.64
C SER A 8 -1.63 9.40 3.92
N ARG A 9 -1.38 8.54 4.91
CA ARG A 9 -1.96 8.63 6.26
C ARG A 9 -1.05 9.34 7.27
N GLY A 10 -0.03 10.06 6.79
CA GLY A 10 0.84 10.87 7.64
C GLY A 10 2.06 10.14 8.22
N TRP A 11 2.22 8.84 7.96
CA TRP A 11 3.34 8.05 8.44
C TRP A 11 4.66 8.44 7.77
N THR A 12 5.72 8.56 8.57
CA THR A 12 7.11 8.70 8.09
C THR A 12 7.88 7.40 8.30
N ASP A 13 9.05 7.25 7.66
CA ASP A 13 9.89 6.07 7.89
C ASP A 13 10.31 5.91 9.36
N SER A 14 10.50 7.02 10.08
CA SER A 14 10.74 6.99 11.54
C SER A 14 9.51 6.51 12.29
N ALA A 15 8.31 7.03 11.99
CA ALA A 15 7.08 6.57 12.64
C ALA A 15 6.81 5.08 12.38
N VAL A 16 7.05 4.60 11.16
CA VAL A 16 6.93 3.16 10.84
C VAL A 16 7.85 2.33 11.72
N ARG A 17 9.10 2.76 11.92
CA ARG A 17 10.06 2.06 12.78
C ARG A 17 9.68 2.14 14.27
N ASP A 18 9.20 3.30 14.70
CA ASP A 18 9.03 3.61 16.12
C ASP A 18 7.68 3.08 16.67
N PHE A 19 6.64 2.98 15.83
CA PHE A 19 5.27 2.63 16.27
C PHE A 19 4.72 1.32 15.70
N LEU A 20 5.12 0.90 14.48
CA LEU A 20 4.61 -0.36 13.94
C LEU A 20 5.48 -1.54 14.40
N PRO A 21 4.85 -2.71 14.64
CA PRO A 21 5.60 -3.94 14.80
C PRO A 21 6.28 -4.34 13.48
N GLU A 22 7.02 -5.44 13.52
CA GLU A 22 7.58 -6.05 12.31
C GLU A 22 6.51 -6.23 11.21
N PRO A 23 6.91 -6.09 9.93
CA PRO A 23 5.98 -6.26 8.84
C PRO A 23 5.43 -7.68 8.81
N GLU A 24 4.11 -7.79 8.71
CA GLU A 24 3.37 -9.04 8.75
C GLU A 24 3.41 -9.79 7.41
N GLY A 25 4.09 -9.22 6.42
CA GLY A 25 4.37 -9.89 5.17
C GLY A 25 5.25 -9.06 4.25
N LEU A 26 5.61 -9.70 3.13
CA LEU A 26 6.34 -9.08 2.04
C LEU A 26 5.51 -9.22 0.75
N LYS A 27 5.55 -8.20 -0.10
CA LYS A 27 5.03 -8.24 -1.46
C LYS A 27 6.15 -8.03 -2.48
N PRO A 28 6.05 -8.59 -3.70
CA PRO A 28 6.99 -8.26 -4.77
C PRO A 28 7.09 -6.75 -4.97
N ASN A 29 8.29 -6.28 -5.30
CA ASN A 29 8.49 -4.87 -5.59
C ASN A 29 7.76 -4.52 -6.90
N PRO A 30 6.77 -3.61 -6.90
CA PRO A 30 6.00 -3.28 -8.09
C PRO A 30 6.86 -2.60 -9.16
N ARG A 31 7.99 -1.99 -8.79
CA ARG A 31 8.92 -1.37 -9.75
C ARG A 31 9.88 -2.40 -10.37
N PHE A 32 10.19 -3.47 -9.65
CA PHE A 32 11.17 -4.49 -10.05
C PHE A 32 10.71 -5.88 -9.58
N ALA A 33 9.67 -6.43 -10.20
CA ALA A 33 9.03 -7.65 -9.72
C ALA A 33 9.96 -8.89 -9.69
N ALA A 34 10.92 -8.96 -10.62
CA ALA A 34 11.80 -10.13 -10.79
C ALA A 34 13.12 -10.06 -10.00
N GLY A 35 13.51 -8.89 -9.49
CA GLY A 35 14.85 -8.73 -8.86
C GLY A 35 14.96 -7.59 -7.86
N GLY A 36 13.87 -6.87 -7.57
CA GLY A 36 13.84 -5.85 -6.53
C GLY A 36 13.66 -6.45 -5.15
N ALA A 37 14.21 -5.76 -4.14
CA ALA A 37 13.94 -6.10 -2.75
C ALA A 37 12.42 -6.08 -2.47
N PRO A 38 11.85 -7.14 -1.87
CA PRO A 38 10.42 -7.19 -1.54
C PRO A 38 9.99 -6.02 -0.66
N MET A 39 8.76 -5.54 -0.86
CA MET A 39 8.18 -4.46 -0.08
C MET A 39 7.49 -4.99 1.18
N PRO A 40 7.78 -4.42 2.37
CA PRO A 40 7.07 -4.78 3.59
C PRO A 40 5.61 -4.36 3.54
N VAL A 41 4.74 -5.19 4.13
CA VAL A 41 3.32 -4.91 4.30
C VAL A 41 2.84 -5.20 5.72
N TRP A 42 1.94 -4.35 6.20
CA TRP A 42 1.21 -4.51 7.46
C TRP A 42 -0.28 -4.69 7.18
N ARG A 43 -1.01 -5.42 8.00
CA ARG A 43 -2.48 -5.50 7.88
C ARG A 43 -3.10 -4.16 8.27
N PRO A 44 -4.23 -3.79 7.65
CA PRO A 44 -4.95 -2.57 8.00
C PRO A 44 -5.28 -2.49 9.50
N VAL A 45 -5.76 -3.59 10.09
CA VAL A 45 -6.13 -3.63 11.51
C VAL A 45 -4.98 -3.30 12.46
N THR A 46 -3.75 -3.69 12.12
CA THR A 46 -2.55 -3.41 12.93
C THR A 46 -2.23 -1.93 12.90
N VAL A 47 -2.34 -1.31 11.73
CA VAL A 47 -2.14 0.13 11.56
C VAL A 47 -3.23 0.91 12.27
N GLU A 48 -4.49 0.54 12.09
CA GLU A 48 -5.65 1.18 12.74
C GLU A 48 -5.56 1.10 14.27
N ALA A 49 -5.13 -0.03 14.82
CA ALA A 49 -4.94 -0.19 16.26
C ALA A 49 -3.89 0.79 16.81
N VAL A 50 -2.79 0.99 16.08
CA VAL A 50 -1.77 1.98 16.47
C VAL A 50 -2.28 3.40 16.29
N GLU A 51 -3.01 3.68 15.19
CA GLU A 51 -3.56 5.01 14.93
C GLU A 51 -4.61 5.45 15.96
N ALA A 52 -5.27 4.48 16.61
CA ALA A 52 -6.20 4.72 17.70
C ALA A 52 -5.52 5.09 19.03
N THR A 53 -4.20 4.92 19.15
CA THR A 53 -3.48 5.23 20.40
C THR A 53 -3.30 6.74 20.59
N PRO A 54 -3.41 7.26 21.83
CA PRO A 54 -3.14 8.67 22.12
C PRO A 54 -1.72 9.09 21.74
N GLU A 55 -0.74 8.21 21.98
CA GLU A 55 0.68 8.47 21.66
C GLU A 55 0.89 8.74 20.17
N TRP A 56 0.24 7.95 19.32
CA TRP A 56 0.27 8.17 17.88
C TRP A 56 -0.39 9.49 17.49
N GLN A 57 -1.58 9.78 18.00
CA GLN A 57 -2.34 11.00 17.65
C GLN A 57 -1.55 12.26 17.99
N ASP A 58 -1.00 12.27 19.20
CA ASP A 58 -0.08 13.29 19.70
C ASP A 58 1.17 13.45 18.82
N TRP A 59 1.79 12.33 18.43
CA TRP A 59 2.96 12.35 17.56
C TRP A 59 2.61 12.92 16.18
N LEU A 60 1.47 12.48 15.61
CA LEU A 60 1.00 12.85 14.29
C LEU A 60 0.72 14.34 14.22
N GLU A 61 0.01 14.91 15.20
CA GLU A 61 -0.26 16.35 15.27
C GLU A 61 1.05 17.16 15.26
N ARG A 62 1.99 16.81 16.15
CA ARG A 62 3.31 17.48 16.21
C ARG A 62 4.09 17.31 14.91
N SER A 63 3.99 16.16 14.27
CA SER A 63 4.66 15.85 13.00
C SER A 63 4.11 16.69 11.85
N LEU A 64 2.78 16.80 11.73
CA LEU A 64 2.11 17.61 10.71
C LEU A 64 2.39 19.10 10.92
N ARG A 65 2.30 19.59 12.17
CA ARG A 65 2.62 20.97 12.52
C ARG A 65 4.07 21.33 12.15
N ARG A 66 5.03 20.47 12.46
CA ARG A 66 6.45 20.69 12.11
C ARG A 66 6.67 20.74 10.60
N ARG A 67 5.97 19.90 9.84
CA ARG A 67 6.03 19.84 8.37
C ARG A 67 5.20 20.91 7.67
N ARG A 68 4.38 21.67 8.41
CA ARG A 68 3.43 22.67 7.89
C ARG A 68 2.52 22.09 6.80
N THR A 69 1.99 20.90 7.06
CA THR A 69 1.12 20.16 6.14
C THR A 69 -0.08 19.58 6.88
N THR A 70 -1.05 19.04 6.15
CA THR A 70 -2.23 18.37 6.69
C THR A 70 -2.34 16.95 6.13
N LEU A 71 -3.23 16.12 6.69
CA LEU A 71 -3.46 14.78 6.14
C LEU A 71 -4.06 14.85 4.74
N GLU A 72 -4.96 15.80 4.49
CA GLU A 72 -5.59 16.03 3.19
C GLU A 72 -4.53 16.36 2.14
N ALA A 73 -3.62 17.30 2.46
CA ALA A 73 -2.53 17.67 1.55
C ALA A 73 -1.59 16.49 1.26
N LEU A 74 -1.32 15.63 2.25
CA LEU A 74 -0.51 14.44 2.04
C LEU A 74 -1.22 13.38 1.18
N ALA A 75 -2.51 13.16 1.41
CA ALA A 75 -3.34 12.24 0.63
C ALA A 75 -3.53 12.70 -0.82
N GLU A 76 -3.54 14.01 -1.06
CA GLU A 76 -3.56 14.61 -2.39
C GLU A 76 -2.19 14.55 -3.08
N SER A 77 -1.10 14.70 -2.31
CA SER A 77 0.27 14.58 -2.82
C SER A 77 0.70 13.15 -3.12
N ASP A 78 -0.13 12.16 -2.77
CA ASP A 78 0.19 10.75 -3.02
C ASP A 78 0.41 10.56 -4.52
N ASP A 79 1.59 10.03 -4.83
CA ASP A 79 2.24 10.05 -6.13
C ASP A 79 1.24 9.70 -7.26
N PRO A 80 0.90 10.61 -8.20
CA PRO A 80 0.01 10.32 -9.32
C PRO A 80 0.46 9.07 -10.08
N ASP A 81 1.77 8.87 -10.08
CA ASP A 81 2.51 7.78 -10.69
C ASP A 81 2.32 6.45 -9.92
N PHE A 82 2.02 6.48 -8.61
CA PHE A 82 1.59 5.31 -7.83
C PHE A 82 0.12 4.98 -8.09
N ARG A 83 -0.77 5.99 -8.14
CA ARG A 83 -2.19 5.79 -8.51
C ARG A 83 -2.32 5.16 -9.90
N ALA A 84 -1.65 5.72 -10.90
CA ALA A 84 -1.66 5.21 -12.27
C ALA A 84 -1.13 3.76 -12.34
N ARG A 85 -0.07 3.43 -11.59
CA ARG A 85 0.46 2.06 -11.51
C ARG A 85 -0.49 1.09 -10.81
N LEU A 86 -1.18 1.53 -9.75
CA LEU A 86 -2.16 0.70 -9.05
C LEU A 86 -3.35 0.37 -9.94
N GLU A 87 -3.85 1.35 -10.69
CA GLU A 87 -4.92 1.16 -11.69
C GLU A 87 -4.47 0.21 -12.81
N ALA A 88 -3.24 0.37 -13.33
CA ALA A 88 -2.69 -0.54 -14.34
C ALA A 88 -2.59 -1.98 -13.83
N VAL A 89 -2.20 -2.19 -12.56
CA VAL A 89 -2.16 -3.52 -11.95
C VAL A 89 -3.56 -4.10 -11.75
N ARG A 90 -4.54 -3.29 -11.32
CA ARG A 90 -5.94 -3.74 -11.20
C ARG A 90 -6.50 -4.19 -12.55
N ALA A 91 -6.32 -3.39 -13.60
CA ALA A 91 -6.74 -3.71 -14.95
C ALA A 91 -6.08 -4.99 -15.50
N ALA A 92 -4.78 -5.18 -15.21
CA ALA A 92 -4.06 -6.40 -15.62
C ALA A 92 -4.58 -7.67 -14.90
N ILE A 93 -4.92 -7.58 -13.61
CA ILE A 93 -5.51 -8.71 -12.87
C ILE A 93 -6.90 -9.06 -13.41
N GLU A 94 -7.70 -8.06 -13.77
CA GLU A 94 -9.05 -8.24 -14.31
C GLU A 94 -9.00 -8.89 -15.70
N SER A 95 -8.15 -8.39 -16.58
CA SER A 95 -7.91 -8.99 -17.91
C SER A 95 -7.39 -10.43 -17.80
N ALA A 96 -6.48 -10.73 -16.86
CA ALA A 96 -6.00 -12.08 -16.62
C ALA A 96 -7.08 -13.04 -16.05
N ARG A 97 -8.12 -12.51 -15.40
CA ARG A 97 -9.29 -13.28 -14.95
C ARG A 97 -10.25 -13.57 -16.11
N GLU A 98 -10.45 -12.61 -17.00
CA GLU A 98 -11.27 -12.79 -18.21
C GLU A 98 -10.67 -13.81 -19.17
N VAL A 99 -9.35 -13.76 -19.40
CA VAL A 99 -8.63 -14.77 -20.21
C VAL A 99 -8.76 -16.17 -19.60
N ARG A 100 -8.79 -16.29 -18.27
CA ARG A 100 -8.97 -17.58 -17.58
C ARG A 100 -10.42 -18.09 -17.61
N SER A 101 -11.41 -17.20 -17.65
CA SER A 101 -12.83 -17.57 -17.84
C SER A 101 -13.17 -17.93 -19.30
N GLY A 102 -12.38 -17.51 -20.28
CA GLY A 102 -12.58 -17.81 -21.71
C GLY A 102 -12.00 -19.15 -22.20
N GLY A 103 -11.15 -19.81 -21.41
CA GLY A 103 -10.48 -21.06 -21.77
C GLY A 103 -11.26 -22.31 -21.35
N GLY A 104 -12.46 -22.51 -21.90
CA GLY A 104 -13.35 -23.59 -21.45
C GLY A 104 -14.30 -24.17 -22.51
N ARG A 105 -13.79 -24.58 -23.69
CA ARG A 105 -14.37 -25.60 -24.59
C ARG A 105 -13.39 -25.82 -25.77
N ALA A 106 -13.08 -27.01 -26.27
CA ALA A 106 -13.69 -28.32 -26.11
C ALA A 106 -12.60 -29.42 -26.25
N VAL A 107 -12.65 -30.40 -25.36
CA VAL A 107 -12.20 -31.76 -25.64
C VAL A 107 -13.45 -32.56 -25.98
N ASP A 108 -13.63 -32.95 -27.24
CA ASP A 108 -14.18 -34.29 -27.54
C ASP A 108 -13.90 -34.72 -29.00
N ARG A 109 -13.05 -35.73 -29.09
CA ARG A 109 -13.18 -37.00 -29.82
C ARG A 109 -14.02 -37.04 -31.11
N THR A 110 -13.35 -37.37 -32.23
CA THR A 110 -13.70 -38.50 -33.13
C THR A 110 -12.46 -38.96 -33.88
#